data_AF-K2JJY2-F1
#
_entry.id   AF-K2JJY2-F1
#
_cell.length_a   1.000
_cell.length_b   1.000
_cell.length_c   1.000
_cell.angle_alpha   90.00
_cell.angle_beta   90.00
_cell.angle_gamma   90.00
#
_symmetry.space_group_name_H-M   'P 1'
#
loop_
_entity.id
_entity.type
_entity.pdbx_description
1 polymer ?
#
loop_
_entity_poly.entity_id
_entity_poly.type
_entity_poly.pdbx_seq_one_letter_code
_entity_poly.pdbx_strand_id
1 'polypeptide(L)'
;MPGKYSLTLTAADHRQNGFVALARWTGLSEAEARARIATVDAMVSDDSEPDIKNCDFSFILDLHDPRYDQIDTGKRCLPSQIAMMLAPGQVQRWLADRPAPDSMLCTEIPVLDHFPILTGGLTS
;
A
#
# COMPACT_ATOMS: atom_id res chain seq x y z
N MET A 1 0.50 2.23 27.30
CA MET A 1 1.39 2.70 26.22
C MET A 1 0.52 2.95 25.01
N PRO A 2 0.63 4.08 24.29
CA PRO A 2 -0.09 4.21 23.03
C PRO A 2 0.32 3.04 22.13
N GLY A 3 -0.66 2.30 21.63
CA GLY A 3 -0.38 1.18 20.74
C GLY A 3 0.27 1.68 19.46
N LYS A 4 1.04 0.82 18.80
CA LYS A 4 1.76 1.19 17.57
C LYS A 4 0.89 0.89 16.36
N TYR A 5 0.79 1.85 15.44
CA TYR A 5 0.04 1.74 14.20
C TYR A 5 0.89 1.06 13.14
N SER A 6 0.24 0.58 12.08
CA SER A 6 0.93 0.01 10.93
C SER A 6 0.32 0.43 9.60
N LEU A 7 1.16 0.46 8.57
CA LEU A 7 0.74 0.64 7.18
C LEU A 7 0.90 -0.69 6.45
N THR A 8 -0.07 -1.07 5.63
CA THR A 8 0.01 -2.24 4.77
C THR A 8 -0.17 -1.81 3.31
N LEU A 9 0.75 -2.20 2.44
CA LEU A 9 0.58 -2.07 0.99
C LEU A 9 -0.17 -3.31 0.50
N THR A 10 -1.31 -3.10 -0.14
CA THR A 10 -2.20 -4.14 -0.61
C THR A 10 -2.35 -4.05 -2.13
N ALA A 11 -2.24 -5.16 -2.84
CA ALA A 11 -2.67 -5.26 -4.24
C ALA A 11 -4.16 -5.62 -4.28
N ALA A 12 -4.96 -4.81 -4.97
CA ALA A 12 -6.34 -5.12 -5.32
C ALA A 12 -6.36 -5.69 -6.75
N ASP A 13 -6.59 -6.99 -6.88
CA ASP A 13 -6.68 -7.67 -8.17
C ASP A 13 -8.15 -7.69 -8.64
N HIS A 14 -8.48 -6.82 -9.58
CA HIS A 14 -9.85 -6.64 -10.07
C HIS A 14 -10.31 -7.79 -10.97
N ARG A 15 -9.37 -8.58 -11.52
CA ARG A 15 -9.69 -9.77 -12.31
C ARG A 15 -10.04 -10.97 -11.45
N GLN A 16 -9.41 -11.07 -10.28
CA GLN A 16 -9.63 -12.15 -9.33
C GLN A 16 -10.58 -11.77 -8.19
N ASN A 17 -11.02 -10.50 -8.16
CA ASN A 17 -11.89 -9.93 -7.13
C ASN A 17 -11.35 -10.19 -5.70
N GLY A 18 -10.10 -9.82 -5.45
CA GLY A 18 -9.52 -10.00 -4.13
C GLY A 18 -8.31 -9.14 -3.84
N PHE A 19 -7.85 -9.22 -2.59
CA PHE A 19 -6.82 -8.36 -2.03
C PHE A 19 -5.66 -9.20 -1.52
N VAL A 20 -4.43 -8.77 -1.81
CA VAL A 20 -3.21 -9.43 -1.35
C VAL A 20 -2.32 -8.40 -0.66
N ALA A 21 -2.12 -8.56 0.65
CA ALA A 21 -1.17 -7.74 1.40
C ALA A 21 0.27 -8.09 0.98
N LEU A 22 1.01 -7.09 0.52
CA LEU A 22 2.34 -7.26 -0.08
C LEU A 22 3.46 -6.93 0.90
N ALA A 23 3.28 -5.88 1.70
CA ALA A 23 4.28 -5.40 2.64
C ALA A 23 3.62 -4.67 3.80
N ARG A 24 4.27 -4.70 4.96
CA ARG A 24 3.80 -4.01 6.17
C ARG A 24 4.93 -3.22 6.83
N TRP A 25 4.61 -2.02 7.29
CA TRP A 25 5.47 -1.21 8.15
C TRP A 25 4.80 -1.03 9.50
N THR A 26 5.49 -1.38 10.58
CA THR A 26 4.94 -1.32 11.93
C THR A 26 5.67 -0.28 12.77
N GLY A 27 5.16 -0.03 13.96
CA GLY A 27 5.88 0.76 14.95
C GLY A 27 5.62 2.26 14.89
N LEU A 28 4.64 2.68 14.09
CA LEU A 28 4.38 4.09 13.79
C LEU A 28 3.49 4.72 14.85
N SER A 29 3.68 6.03 15.04
CA SER A 29 2.62 6.85 15.63
C SER A 29 1.48 7.05 14.62
N GLU A 30 0.26 7.31 15.09
CA GLU A 30 -0.86 7.62 14.19
C GLU A 30 -0.55 8.80 13.27
N ALA A 31 -0.01 9.89 13.85
CA ALA A 31 0.33 11.10 13.11
C ALA A 31 1.36 10.83 12.01
N GLU A 32 2.38 10.04 12.29
CA GLU A 32 3.39 9.62 11.31
C GLU A 32 2.78 8.77 10.18
N ALA A 33 1.93 7.80 10.53
CA ALA A 33 1.31 6.93 9.54
C ALA A 33 0.37 7.71 8.60
N ARG A 34 -0.42 8.63 9.15
CA ARG A 34 -1.27 9.55 8.37
C ARG A 34 -0.46 10.49 7.48
N ALA A 35 0.64 11.05 7.99
CA ALA A 35 1.52 11.93 7.21
C ALA A 35 2.15 11.21 6.01
N ARG A 36 2.51 9.92 6.17
CA ARG A 36 3.02 9.08 5.08
C ARG A 36 1.96 8.81 4.02
N ILE A 37 0.75 8.44 4.42
CA ILE A 37 -0.38 8.27 3.49
C ILE A 37 -0.61 9.57 2.71
N ALA A 38 -0.69 10.72 3.38
CA ALA A 38 -0.91 12.00 2.72
C ALA A 38 0.21 12.34 1.71
N THR A 39 1.46 11.99 2.02
CA THR A 39 2.60 12.17 1.11
C THR A 39 2.46 11.29 -0.12
N VAL A 40 2.09 10.02 0.06
CA VAL A 40 1.86 9.07 -1.04
C VAL A 40 0.68 9.51 -1.91
N ASP A 41 -0.45 9.90 -1.32
CA ASP A 41 -1.62 10.40 -2.03
C ASP A 41 -1.29 11.63 -2.88
N ALA A 42 -0.46 12.54 -2.37
CA ALA A 42 -0.04 13.74 -3.08
C ALA A 42 0.86 13.46 -4.31
N MET A 43 1.45 12.26 -4.40
CA MET A 43 2.25 11.85 -5.55
C MET A 43 1.39 11.26 -6.68
N VAL A 44 0.13 10.94 -6.41
CA VAL A 44 -0.80 10.44 -7.42
C VAL A 44 -1.52 11.63 -8.05
N SER A 45 -1.18 11.94 -9.29
CA SER A 45 -1.96 12.89 -10.10
C SER A 45 -3.27 12.24 -10.53
N ASP A 46 -4.30 13.06 -10.80
CA ASP A 46 -5.61 12.57 -11.26
C ASP A 46 -5.50 11.71 -12.53
N ASP A 47 -4.59 12.06 -13.45
CA ASP A 47 -4.35 11.30 -14.69
C ASP A 47 -3.62 9.96 -14.46
N SER A 48 -2.93 9.81 -13.32
CA SER A 48 -2.16 8.61 -12.98
C SER A 48 -2.89 7.67 -12.03
N GLU A 49 -4.02 8.11 -11.45
CA GLU A 49 -4.83 7.27 -10.58
C GLU A 49 -5.46 6.13 -11.40
N PRO A 50 -5.31 4.87 -10.97
CA PRO A 50 -5.90 3.74 -11.67
C PRO A 50 -7.44 3.83 -11.66
N ASP A 51 -8.06 3.81 -12.84
CA ASP A 51 -9.49 3.60 -12.96
C ASP A 51 -9.84 2.15 -12.63
N ILE A 52 -10.37 1.93 -11.43
CA ILE A 52 -10.74 0.62 -10.88
C ILE A 52 -11.63 -0.19 -11.84
N LYS A 53 -12.42 0.46 -12.71
CA LYS A 53 -13.30 -0.24 -13.64
C LYS A 53 -12.56 -0.82 -14.85
N ASN A 54 -11.43 -0.22 -15.21
CA ASN A 54 -10.72 -0.47 -16.45
C ASN A 54 -9.29 -1.00 -16.23
N CYS A 55 -8.77 -0.98 -15.00
CA CYS A 55 -7.47 -1.53 -14.67
C CYS A 55 -7.57 -2.98 -14.18
N ASP A 56 -6.57 -3.79 -14.54
CA ASP A 56 -6.47 -5.19 -14.08
C ASP A 56 -6.21 -5.30 -12.57
N PHE A 57 -5.57 -4.28 -12.00
CA PHE A 57 -5.23 -4.17 -10.60
C PHE A 57 -4.89 -2.73 -10.22
N SER A 58 -5.01 -2.43 -8.93
CA SER A 58 -4.49 -1.21 -8.30
C SER A 58 -3.83 -1.57 -6.98
N PHE A 59 -3.14 -0.60 -6.36
CA PHE A 59 -2.60 -0.79 -5.02
C PHE A 59 -3.23 0.18 -4.03
N ILE A 60 -3.27 -0.21 -2.77
CA ILE A 60 -3.88 0.56 -1.68
C ILE A 60 -2.89 0.59 -0.52
N LEU A 61 -2.82 1.72 0.18
CA LEU A 61 -2.05 1.85 1.40
C LEU A 61 -3.00 1.99 2.59
N ASP A 62 -3.10 0.94 3.38
CA ASP A 62 -4.07 0.79 4.47
C ASP A 62 -3.44 1.12 5.82
N LEU A 63 -4.08 2.00 6.59
CA LEU A 63 -3.73 2.29 7.98
C LEU A 63 -4.46 1.34 8.91
N HIS A 64 -3.69 0.67 9.75
CA HIS A 64 -4.20 -0.20 10.80
C HIS A 64 -3.87 0.37 12.17
N ASP A 65 -4.84 0.29 13.07
CA ASP A 65 -4.68 0.62 14.48
C ASP A 65 -3.86 -0.46 15.23
N PRO A 66 -3.59 -0.30 16.53
CA PRO A 66 -2.84 -1.27 17.32
C PRO A 66 -3.53 -2.63 17.54
N ARG A 67 -4.83 -2.75 17.22
CA ARG A 67 -5.59 -4.00 17.23
C ARG A 67 -5.60 -4.67 15.86
N TYR A 68 -4.91 -4.07 14.89
CA TYR A 68 -4.95 -4.45 13.47
C TYR A 68 -6.31 -4.24 12.81
N ASP A 69 -7.15 -3.36 13.37
CA ASP A 69 -8.35 -2.91 12.68
C ASP A 69 -7.95 -1.87 11.63
N GLN A 70 -8.44 -2.03 10.40
CA GLN A 70 -8.26 -1.04 9.34
C GLN A 70 -9.10 0.20 9.65
N ILE A 71 -8.45 1.36 9.78
CA ILE A 71 -9.09 2.61 10.18
C ILE A 71 -8.99 3.72 9.13
N ASP A 72 -8.16 3.53 8.10
CA ASP A 72 -8.06 4.44 6.97
C ASP A 72 -7.53 3.70 5.75
N THR A 73 -7.99 4.13 4.58
CA THR A 73 -7.36 3.84 3.29
C THR A 73 -7.12 5.19 2.69
N GLY A 74 -5.90 5.49 2.27
CA GLY A 74 -5.58 6.76 1.63
C GLY A 74 -6.63 7.17 0.57
N LYS A 75 -6.63 8.45 0.20
CA LYS A 75 -7.65 8.99 -0.71
C LYS A 75 -7.55 8.45 -2.13
N ARG A 76 -6.41 7.84 -2.49
CA ARG A 76 -6.08 7.45 -3.85
C ARG A 76 -5.79 5.96 -3.95
N CYS A 77 -6.22 5.36 -5.07
CA CYS A 77 -5.60 4.12 -5.53
C CYS A 77 -4.22 4.43 -6.10
N LEU A 78 -3.22 3.63 -5.75
CA LEU A 78 -1.84 3.84 -6.17
C LEU A 78 -1.57 3.12 -7.49
N PRO A 79 -0.95 3.80 -8.47
CA PRO A 79 -0.44 3.15 -9.66
C PRO A 79 0.82 2.34 -9.34
N SER A 80 1.17 1.43 -10.25
CA SER A 80 2.30 0.50 -10.09
C SER A 80 3.63 1.19 -9.78
N GLN A 81 3.86 2.37 -10.35
CA GLN A 81 5.09 3.15 -10.18
C GLN A 81 5.25 3.58 -8.72
N ILE A 82 4.18 4.07 -8.09
CA ILE A 82 4.20 4.49 -6.68
C ILE A 82 4.32 3.28 -5.77
N ALA A 83 3.59 2.20 -6.05
CA ALA A 83 3.72 0.95 -5.29
C ALA A 83 5.15 0.37 -5.35
N MET A 84 5.79 0.42 -6.52
CA MET A 84 7.18 0.01 -6.72
C MET A 84 8.19 0.89 -5.96
N MET A 85 7.89 2.18 -5.77
CA MET A 85 8.73 3.03 -4.90
C MET A 85 8.60 2.64 -3.43
N LEU A 86 7.42 2.15 -3.01
CA LEU A 86 7.16 1.74 -1.63
C LEU A 86 7.80 0.39 -1.28
N ALA A 87 7.58 -0.63 -2.10
CA ALA A 87 8.00 -1.99 -1.82
C ALA A 87 8.40 -2.74 -3.12
N PRO A 88 9.53 -2.36 -3.75
CA PRO A 88 9.88 -2.82 -5.10
C PRO A 88 9.97 -4.34 -5.20
N GLY A 89 10.62 -5.00 -4.24
CA GLY A 89 10.78 -6.45 -4.25
C GLY A 89 9.44 -7.20 -4.10
N GLN A 90 8.56 -6.71 -3.25
CA GLN A 90 7.25 -7.33 -2.98
C GLN A 90 6.30 -7.12 -4.16
N VAL A 91 6.27 -5.89 -4.71
CA VAL A 91 5.44 -5.57 -5.88
C VAL A 91 5.94 -6.31 -7.12
N GLN A 92 7.26 -6.36 -7.38
CA GLN A 92 7.81 -7.10 -8.52
C GLN A 92 7.49 -8.60 -8.43
N ARG A 93 7.64 -9.20 -7.25
CA ARG A 93 7.29 -10.60 -7.04
C ARG A 93 5.80 -10.86 -7.30
N TRP A 94 4.93 -10.00 -6.76
CA TRP A 94 3.50 -10.12 -6.99
C TRP A 94 3.13 -9.94 -8.46
N LEU A 95 3.73 -8.99 -9.18
CA LEU A 95 3.49 -8.80 -10.61
C LEU A 95 3.94 -9.99 -11.47
N ALA A 96 4.99 -10.71 -11.05
CA ALA A 96 5.48 -11.88 -11.77
C ALA A 96 4.54 -13.08 -11.64
N ASP A 97 4.01 -13.32 -10.44
CA ASP A 97 3.24 -14.55 -10.14
C ASP A 97 1.72 -14.31 -10.12
N ARG A 98 1.28 -13.09 -9.80
CA ARG A 98 -0.12 -12.69 -9.51
C ARG A 98 -0.93 -13.79 -8.82
N PRO A 99 -0.47 -14.26 -7.65
CA PRO A 99 -1.10 -15.40 -6.99
C PRO A 99 -2.57 -15.11 -6.68
N ALA A 100 -3.39 -16.17 -6.71
CA ALA A 100 -4.79 -16.06 -6.34
C ALA A 100 -4.93 -15.54 -4.89
N PRO A 101 -5.80 -14.57 -4.62
CA PRO A 101 -5.96 -14.02 -3.26
C PRO A 101 -6.22 -15.10 -2.19
N ASP A 102 -7.04 -16.10 -2.51
CA ASP A 102 -7.38 -17.20 -1.60
C ASP A 102 -6.17 -18.07 -1.23
N SER A 103 -5.17 -18.20 -2.11
CA SER A 103 -3.96 -18.98 -1.78
C SER A 103 -3.00 -18.23 -0.85
N MET A 104 -3.21 -16.92 -0.68
CA MET A 104 -2.38 -16.04 0.15
C MET A 104 -2.90 -15.89 1.59
N LEU A 105 -4.09 -16.42 1.91
CA LEU A 105 -4.75 -16.27 3.22
C LEU A 105 -3.91 -16.76 4.42
N CYS A 106 -2.93 -17.64 4.19
CA CYS A 106 -2.01 -18.14 5.22
C CYS A 106 -0.55 -17.69 5.03
N THR A 107 -0.28 -16.79 4.08
CA THR A 107 1.08 -16.31 3.83
C THR A 107 1.40 -15.16 4.78
N GLU A 108 2.54 -15.23 5.46
CA GLU A 108 3.02 -14.12 6.27
C GLU A 108 3.32 -12.90 5.41
N ILE A 109 2.78 -11.75 5.80
CA ILE A 109 3.03 -10.48 5.12
C ILE A 109 4.44 -10.03 5.48
N PRO A 110 5.33 -9.78 4.50
CA PRO A 110 6.66 -9.26 4.75
C PRO A 110 6.61 -7.95 5.55
N VAL A 111 7.26 -7.92 6.71
CA VAL A 111 7.46 -6.69 7.49
C VAL A 111 8.75 -6.01 7.04
N LEU A 112 8.67 -4.75 6.66
CA LEU A 112 9.80 -3.95 6.21
C LEU A 112 10.21 -2.97 7.32
N ASP A 113 11.52 -2.87 7.56
CA ASP A 113 12.09 -2.07 8.65
C ASP A 113 11.89 -0.56 8.48
N HIS A 114 11.87 -0.11 7.22
CA HIS A 114 11.83 1.30 6.89
C HIS A 114 10.81 1.59 5.80
N PHE A 115 9.98 2.60 6.05
CA PHE A 115 9.17 3.19 5.01
C PHE A 115 10.06 4.14 4.18
N PRO A 116 10.04 4.04 2.85
CA PRO A 116 10.95 4.81 2.02
C PRO A 116 10.69 6.30 2.16
N ILE A 117 11.78 7.08 2.13
CA ILE A 117 11.69 8.54 2.12
C ILE A 117 11.28 8.96 0.70
N LEU A 118 10.03 9.38 0.56
CA LEU A 118 9.50 9.90 -0.68
C LEU A 118 9.72 11.41 -0.70
N THR A 119 10.78 11.87 -1.35
CA THR A 119 10.94 13.30 -1.62
C THR A 119 10.00 13.66 -2.76
N GLY A 120 8.83 14.20 -2.42
CA GLY A 120 7.97 14.85 -3.40
C GLY A 120 8.80 15.93 -4.08
N GLY A 121 9.06 15.77 -5.37
CA GLY A 121 9.65 16.81 -6.20
C GLY A 121 8.66 17.98 -6.29
N LEU A 122 8.61 18.83 -5.26
CA LEU A 122 8.24 20.22 -5.41
C LEU A 122 9.42 20.90 -6.11
N THR A 123 9.55 20.68 -7.41
CA THR A 123 10.34 21.55 -8.27
C THR A 123 9.40 22.31 -9.19
N SER A 124 9.22 23.58 -8.84
CA SER A 124 8.72 24.73 -9.60
C SER A 124 7.21 24.97 -9.59
#